data_AF-A0A517SHN8-F1
#
_entry.id   AF-A0A517SHN8-F1
#
_cell.length_a   1.000
_cell.length_b   1.000
_cell.length_c   1.000
_cell.angle_alpha   90.00
_cell.angle_beta   90.00
_cell.angle_gamma   90.00
#
_symmetry.space_group_name_H-M   'P 1'
#
loop_
_entity.id
_entity.type
_entity.pdbx_description
1 polymer ?
#
loop_
_entity_poly.entity_id
_entity_poly.type
_entity_poly.pdbx_seq_one_letter_code
_entity_poly.pdbx_strand_id
1 'polypeptide(L)'
;MLGTLLGAAVLGVIITVMEDGDFPGWFPMVMCVLAASIPAFLLNSALPPHLFIVGSFVGALCATVAISFFCQMTVWRAFIASQIYFAFQLVLGLLLYFMLK
;
A
#
# COMPACT_ATOMS: atom_id res chain seq x y z
N MET A 1 -13.58 4.11 -4.44
CA MET A 1 -13.58 4.93 -3.20
C MET A 1 -13.55 4.08 -1.94
N LEU A 2 -14.41 3.06 -1.81
CA LEU A 2 -14.43 2.19 -0.62
C LEU A 2 -13.10 1.42 -0.44
N GLY A 3 -12.54 0.88 -1.53
CA GLY A 3 -11.23 0.18 -1.48
C GLY A 3 -10.03 1.08 -1.15
N THR A 4 -10.04 2.34 -1.62
CA THR A 4 -8.96 3.30 -1.30
C THR A 4 -9.05 3.80 0.14
N LEU A 5 -10.26 4.00 0.67
CA LEU A 5 -10.49 4.32 2.08
C LEU A 5 -10.12 3.16 3.00
N LEU A 6 -10.47 1.94 2.63
CA LEU A 6 -10.08 0.73 3.37
C LEU A 6 -8.55 0.57 3.37
N GLY A 7 -7.91 0.74 2.21
CA GLY A 7 -6.45 0.72 2.10
C GLY A 7 -5.79 1.81 2.96
N ALA A 8 -6.36 3.02 2.97
CA ALA A 8 -5.85 4.13 3.77
C ALA A 8 -6.02 3.89 5.27
N ALA A 9 -7.13 3.28 5.68
CA ALA A 9 -7.36 2.88 7.07
C ALA A 9 -6.36 1.82 7.51
N VAL A 10 -6.13 0.77 6.70
CA VAL A 10 -5.15 -0.28 7.02
C VAL A 10 -3.73 0.30 7.11
N LEU A 11 -3.34 1.13 6.14
CA LEU A 11 -2.04 1.80 6.17
C LEU A 11 -1.89 2.71 7.39
N GLY A 12 -2.96 3.42 7.76
CA GLY A 12 -3.02 4.25 8.96
C GLY A 12 -2.85 3.45 10.25
N VAL A 13 -3.47 2.27 10.34
CA VAL A 13 -3.29 1.34 11.48
C VAL A 13 -1.84 0.83 11.54
N ILE A 14 -1.24 0.48 10.41
CA ILE A 14 0.16 0.03 10.38
C ILE A 14 1.08 1.14 10.91
N ILE A 15 0.91 2.37 10.40
CA ILE A 15 1.79 3.49 10.77
C ILE A 15 1.58 3.92 12.22
N THR A 16 0.33 3.94 12.72
CA THR A 16 0.06 4.24 14.14
C THR A 16 0.66 3.22 15.08
N VAL A 17 0.62 1.92 14.73
CA VAL A 17 1.28 0.88 15.51
C VAL A 17 2.80 1.04 15.46
N MET A 18 3.36 1.52 14.35
CA MET A 18 4.80 1.72 14.20
C MET A 18 5.33 3.00 14.85
N GLU A 19 4.51 4.03 14.99
CA GLU A 19 4.84 5.34 15.58
C GLU A 19 4.26 5.52 16.99
N ASP A 20 4.08 4.42 17.74
CA ASP A 20 3.62 4.42 19.14
C ASP A 20 2.32 5.23 19.38
N GLY A 21 1.40 5.19 18.41
CA GLY A 21 0.10 5.85 18.48
C GLY A 21 0.01 7.19 17.74
N ASP A 22 1.09 7.69 17.13
CA ASP A 22 1.03 8.92 16.34
C ASP A 22 0.38 8.68 14.96
N PHE A 23 -0.75 9.36 14.71
CA PHE A 23 -1.50 9.23 13.46
C PHE A 23 -1.24 10.45 12.56
N PRO A 24 -0.58 10.26 11.40
CA PRO A 24 -0.21 11.37 10.51
C PRO A 24 -1.41 12.03 9.79
N GLY A 25 -2.61 11.45 9.88
CA GLY A 25 -3.84 12.02 9.31
C GLY A 25 -4.38 11.25 8.09
N TRP A 26 -5.64 11.51 7.74
CA TRP A 26 -6.32 10.83 6.64
C TRP A 26 -5.82 11.22 5.25
N PHE A 27 -5.53 12.51 5.04
CA PHE A 27 -5.04 13.02 3.76
C PHE A 27 -3.72 12.34 3.31
N PRO A 28 -2.66 12.29 4.13
CA PRO A 28 -1.43 11.61 3.75
C PRO A 28 -1.63 10.11 3.52
N MET A 29 -2.51 9.45 4.28
CA MET A 29 -2.83 8.03 4.06
C MET A 29 -3.47 7.78 2.70
N VAL A 30 -4.44 8.61 2.31
CA VAL A 30 -5.08 8.50 0.99
C VAL A 30 -4.07 8.75 -0.12
N MET A 31 -3.19 9.74 0.03
CA MET A 31 -2.12 10.03 -0.94
C MET A 31 -1.12 8.88 -1.07
N CYS A 32 -0.73 8.23 0.03
CA CYS A 32 0.17 7.08 0.01
C CYS A 32 -0.47 5.88 -0.71
N VAL A 33 -1.76 5.63 -0.48
CA VAL A 33 -2.49 4.55 -1.16
C VAL A 33 -2.70 4.85 -2.64
N LEU A 34 -2.94 6.11 -3.01
CA LEU A 34 -2.97 6.54 -4.42
C LEU A 34 -1.61 6.36 -5.08
N ALA A 35 -0.52 6.75 -4.40
CA ALA A 35 0.84 6.56 -4.88
C ALA A 35 1.22 5.09 -5.04
N ALA A 36 0.62 4.18 -4.28
CA ALA A 36 0.78 2.73 -4.47
C ALA A 36 -0.06 2.19 -5.64
N SER A 37 -1.34 2.59 -5.69
CA SER A 37 -2.34 2.01 -6.60
C SER A 37 -2.22 2.49 -8.04
N ILE A 38 -1.82 3.74 -8.29
CA ILE A 38 -1.66 4.28 -9.64
C ILE A 38 -0.56 3.54 -10.42
N PRO A 39 0.70 3.46 -9.93
CA PRO A 39 1.75 2.75 -10.64
C PRO A 39 1.46 1.24 -10.74
N ALA A 40 0.86 0.63 -9.70
CA ALA A 40 0.46 -0.76 -9.77
C ALA A 40 -0.62 -1.00 -10.85
N PHE A 41 -1.62 -0.13 -10.95
CA PHE A 41 -2.67 -0.21 -11.97
C PHE A 41 -2.11 0.00 -13.38
N LEU A 42 -1.26 1.02 -13.58
CA LEU A 42 -0.62 1.28 -14.88
C LEU A 42 0.20 0.08 -15.34
N LEU A 43 1.03 -0.48 -14.46
CA LEU A 43 1.86 -1.65 -14.81
C LEU A 43 1.01 -2.90 -15.04
N ASN A 44 0.00 -3.16 -14.22
CA ASN A 44 -0.87 -4.32 -14.40
C ASN A 44 -1.79 -4.19 -15.62
N SER A 45 -2.05 -2.98 -16.12
CA SER A 45 -2.78 -2.77 -17.38
C SER A 45 -1.92 -3.04 -18.61
N ALA A 46 -0.60 -2.87 -18.50
CA ALA A 46 0.36 -3.09 -19.58
C ALA A 46 0.95 -4.50 -19.57
N LEU A 47 1.01 -5.16 -18.41
CA LEU A 47 1.62 -6.47 -18.23
C LEU A 47 0.56 -7.59 -18.22
N PRO A 48 0.90 -8.78 -18.73
CA PRO A 48 0.02 -9.92 -18.67
C PRO A 48 -0.25 -10.36 -17.22
N PRO A 49 -1.44 -10.94 -16.92
CA PRO A 49 -1.95 -11.13 -15.56
C PRO A 49 -1.10 -12.05 -14.66
N HIS A 50 -0.22 -12.87 -15.25
CA HIS A 50 0.73 -13.70 -14.49
C HIS A 50 1.87 -12.88 -13.84
N LEU A 51 2.08 -11.64 -14.26
CA LEU A 51 3.10 -10.72 -13.70
C LEU A 51 2.51 -9.69 -12.73
N PHE A 52 1.30 -9.91 -12.21
CA PHE A 52 0.63 -9.00 -11.27
C PHE A 52 1.48 -8.61 -10.05
N ILE A 53 2.38 -9.51 -9.63
CA ILE A 53 3.33 -9.29 -8.52
C ILE A 53 4.30 -8.14 -8.84
N VAL A 54 4.73 -8.00 -10.09
CA VAL A 54 5.69 -6.98 -10.52
C VAL A 54 5.09 -5.59 -10.39
N GLY A 55 3.87 -5.39 -10.91
CA GLY A 55 3.16 -4.11 -10.78
C GLY A 55 2.93 -3.73 -9.32
N SER A 56 2.55 -4.71 -8.51
CA SER A 56 2.28 -4.52 -7.09
C SER A 56 3.57 -4.19 -6.30
N PHE A 57 4.71 -4.79 -6.67
CA PHE A 57 6.01 -4.50 -6.06
C PHE A 57 6.48 -3.07 -6.36
N VAL A 58 6.33 -2.60 -7.61
CA VAL A 58 6.63 -1.20 -7.96
C VAL A 58 5.70 -0.26 -7.20
N GLY A 59 4.42 -0.62 -7.05
CA GLY A 59 3.48 0.11 -6.20
C GLY A 59 3.96 0.24 -4.75
N ALA A 60 4.49 -0.84 -4.15
CA ALA A 60 5.04 -0.80 -2.79
C ALA A 60 6.28 0.10 -2.66
N LEU A 61 7.14 0.13 -3.69
CA LEU A 61 8.28 1.06 -3.73
C LEU A 61 7.83 2.51 -3.81
N CYS A 62 6.84 2.83 -4.66
CA CYS A 62 6.27 4.16 -4.73
C CYS A 62 5.59 4.56 -3.41
N ALA A 63 4.89 3.63 -2.76
CA ALA A 63 4.29 3.83 -1.44
C ALA A 63 5.34 4.16 -0.38
N THR A 64 6.50 3.50 -0.41
CA THR A 64 7.61 3.76 0.52
C THR A 64 8.07 5.22 0.45
N VAL A 65 8.24 5.74 -0.76
CA VAL A 65 8.65 7.15 -0.97
C VAL A 65 7.56 8.10 -0.49
N ALA A 66 6.29 7.83 -0.83
CA ALA A 66 5.17 8.64 -0.40
C ALA A 66 5.04 8.66 1.14
N ILE A 67 5.12 7.50 1.79
CA ILE A 67 5.04 7.36 3.25
C ILE A 67 6.17 8.13 3.93
N SER A 68 7.41 7.99 3.44
CA SER A 68 8.55 8.73 3.99
C SER A 68 8.37 10.24 3.87
N PHE A 69 7.86 10.73 2.74
CA PHE A 69 7.63 12.16 2.52
C PHE A 69 6.48 12.71 3.39
N PHE A 70 5.34 12.03 3.42
CA PHE A 70 4.13 12.51 4.08
C PHE A 70 4.11 12.28 5.59
N CYS A 71 4.74 11.20 6.08
CA CYS A 71 4.75 10.87 7.50
C CYS A 71 6.07 11.27 8.19
N GLN A 72 6.97 11.98 7.48
CA GLN A 72 8.26 12.46 8.00
C GLN A 72 9.10 11.39 8.71
N MET A 73 8.93 10.13 8.31
CA MET A 73 9.61 8.98 8.89
C MET A 73 10.81 8.56 8.04
N THR A 74 11.75 7.83 8.64
CA THR A 74 12.92 7.30 7.92
C THR A 74 12.49 6.34 6.82
N VAL A 75 13.25 6.33 5.71
CA VAL A 75 12.97 5.46 4.55
C VAL A 75 12.91 3.98 4.97
N TRP A 76 13.74 3.58 5.94
CA TRP A 76 13.73 2.23 6.49
C TRP A 76 12.40 1.87 7.17
N ARG A 77 11.85 2.76 8.01
CA ARG A 77 10.54 2.53 8.65
C ARG A 77 9.41 2.57 7.63
N ALA A 78 9.45 3.53 6.69
CA ALA A 78 8.49 3.62 5.61
C ALA A 78 8.47 2.35 4.73
N PHE A 79 9.65 1.75 4.51
CA PHE A 79 9.77 0.51 3.76
C PHE A 79 9.16 -0.68 4.51
N ILE A 80 9.38 -0.79 5.81
CA ILE A 80 8.74 -1.83 6.62
C ILE A 80 7.21 -1.67 6.58
N ALA A 81 6.71 -0.44 6.77
CA ALA A 81 5.27 -0.15 6.70
C ALA A 81 4.67 -0.52 5.33
N SER A 82 5.34 -0.15 4.23
CA SER A 82 4.89 -0.44 2.88
C SER A 82 4.91 -1.94 2.56
N GLN A 83 5.89 -2.69 3.07
CA GLN A 83 5.96 -4.14 2.90
C GLN A 83 4.87 -4.89 3.68
N ILE A 84 4.55 -4.44 4.91
CA ILE A 84 3.43 -4.99 5.68
C ILE A 84 2.10 -4.74 4.93
N TYR A 85 1.91 -3.52 4.42
CA TYR A 85 0.74 -3.17 3.62
C TYR A 85 0.63 -3.99 2.33
N PHE A 86 1.77 -4.18 1.64
CA PHE A 86 1.85 -5.01 0.44
C PHE A 86 1.50 -6.47 0.74
N ALA A 87 2.06 -7.05 1.80
CA ALA A 87 1.74 -8.41 2.23
C ALA A 87 0.24 -8.57 2.54
N PHE A 88 -0.36 -7.59 3.21
CA PHE A 88 -1.80 -7.56 3.48
C PHE A 88 -2.62 -7.54 2.18
N GLN A 89 -2.28 -6.69 1.21
CA GLN A 89 -2.94 -6.66 -0.10
C GLN A 89 -2.80 -7.98 -0.85
N LEU A 90 -1.64 -8.63 -0.77
CA LEU A 90 -1.36 -9.90 -1.44
C LEU A 90 -2.21 -11.02 -0.84
N VAL A 91 -2.30 -11.09 0.49
CA VAL A 91 -3.16 -12.04 1.21
C VAL A 91 -4.63 -11.81 0.85
N LEU A 92 -5.11 -10.57 0.85
CA LEU A 92 -6.49 -10.24 0.47
C LEU A 92 -6.79 -10.64 -0.97
N GLY A 93 -5.86 -10.39 -1.91
CA GLY A 93 -6.00 -10.80 -3.30
C GLY A 93 -6.07 -12.32 -3.48
N LEU A 94 -5.23 -13.06 -2.74
CA LEU A 94 -5.24 -14.53 -2.73
C LEU A 94 -6.53 -15.10 -2.12
N LEU A 95 -7.00 -14.51 -1.02
CA LEU A 95 -8.20 -14.96 -0.31
C LEU A 95 -9.45 -14.71 -1.17
N LEU A 96 -9.55 -13.55 -1.82
CA LEU A 96 -10.61 -13.26 -2.80
C LEU A 96 -10.54 -14.21 -3.99
N TYR A 97 -9.35 -14.50 -4.52
CA TYR A 97 -9.18 -15.49 -5.60
C TYR A 97 -9.68 -16.88 -5.19
N PHE A 98 -9.45 -17.30 -3.94
CA PHE A 98 -9.93 -18.59 -3.43
C PHE A 98 -11.45 -18.61 -3.19
N MET A 99 -12.06 -17.50 -2.76
CA MET A 99 -13.52 -17.44 -2.53
C MET A 99 -14.34 -17.27 -3.82
N LEU A 100 -13.76 -16.69 -4.87
CA LEU A 100 -14.43 -16.51 -6.17
C LEU A 100 -14.29 -17.72 -7.11
N LYS A 101 -13.61 -18.77 -6.65
CA LYS A 101 -13.36 -20.01 -7.37
C LYS A 101 -14.23 -21.12 -6.81
#